data_AF-A0A1E2VEK4-F1
#
_entry.id   AF-A0A1E2VEK4-F1
#
_cell.length_a   1.000
_cell.length_b   1.000
_cell.length_c   1.000
_cell.angle_alpha   90.00
_cell.angle_beta   90.00
_cell.angle_gamma   90.00
#
_symmetry.space_group_name_H-M   'P 1'
#
loop_
_entity.id
_entity.type
_entity.pdbx_description
1 polymer ?
#
loop_
_entity_poly.entity_id
_entity_poly.type
_entity_poly.pdbx_seq_one_letter_code
_entity_poly.pdbx_strand_id
1 'polypeptide(L)'
;MYLAGVALLLGLITLTLGLVALRRTRRIQSDVDEARRETRMLVNALRNETHAMGSGAIGVGQRLVEVEKRLNQTVERQQEIEQRDPGALPYNYAVRLVEMGASSDDLVKNCGLARAEAELITLVHREVRGVSEEEHYEAVGA
;
A
#
# COMPACT_ATOMS: atom_id res chain seq x y z
N MET A 1 -76.07 30.32 51.38
CA MET A 1 -76.09 29.00 50.71
C MET A 1 -75.55 29.05 49.28
N TYR A 2 -75.99 29.99 48.43
CA TYR A 2 -75.53 30.10 47.03
C TYR A 2 -74.02 30.35 46.83
N LEU A 3 -73.40 31.24 47.62
CA LEU A 3 -71.96 31.56 47.52
C LEU A 3 -71.04 30.35 47.74
N ALA A 4 -71.38 29.49 48.71
CA ALA A 4 -70.64 28.27 48.99
C ALA A 4 -70.72 27.26 47.84
N GLY A 5 -71.89 27.16 47.19
CA GLY A 5 -72.07 26.32 45.99
C GLY A 5 -71.23 26.78 44.80
N VAL A 6 -71.17 28.10 44.55
CA VAL A 6 -70.36 28.67 43.46
C VAL A 6 -68.86 28.42 43.67
N ALA A 7 -68.37 28.59 44.91
CA ALA A 7 -66.96 28.32 45.22
C ALA A 7 -66.57 26.85 45.00
N LEU A 8 -67.46 25.92 45.35
CA LEU A 8 -67.24 24.48 45.18
C LEU A 8 -67.21 24.08 43.70
N LEU A 9 -68.09 24.67 42.88
CA LEU A 9 -68.10 24.45 41.43
C LEU A 9 -66.83 24.98 40.76
N LEU A 10 -66.35 26.17 41.13
CA LEU A 10 -65.09 26.72 40.60
C LEU A 10 -63.89 25.85 40.97
N GLY A 11 -63.84 25.33 42.20
CA GLY A 11 -62.78 24.40 42.64
C GLY A 11 -62.79 23.08 41.86
N LEU A 12 -63.97 22.53 41.56
CA LEU A 12 -64.09 21.34 40.71
C LEU A 12 -63.65 21.61 39.27
N ILE A 13 -63.98 22.78 38.71
CA ILE A 13 -63.56 23.16 37.36
C ILE A 13 -62.03 23.32 37.28
N THR A 14 -61.41 23.99 38.24
CA THR A 14 -59.94 24.15 38.24
C THR A 14 -59.22 22.81 38.45
N LEU A 15 -59.73 21.96 39.34
CA LEU A 15 -59.18 20.61 39.58
C LEU A 15 -59.27 19.74 38.32
N THR A 16 -60.41 19.73 37.64
CA THR A 16 -60.62 18.93 36.42
C THR A 16 -59.75 19.44 35.26
N LEU A 17 -59.65 20.76 35.06
CA LEU A 17 -58.73 21.36 34.09
C LEU A 17 -57.27 21.00 34.38
N GLY A 18 -56.83 21.07 35.64
CA GLY A 18 -55.49 20.67 36.05
C GLY A 18 -55.19 19.18 35.77
N LEU A 19 -56.14 18.30 36.07
CA LEU A 19 -56.02 16.86 35.81
C LEU A 19 -55.95 16.54 34.31
N VAL A 20 -56.74 17.22 33.49
CA VAL A 20 -56.70 17.07 32.02
C VAL A 20 -55.39 17.61 31.45
N ALA A 21 -54.92 18.77 31.91
CA ALA A 21 -53.64 19.35 31.51
C ALA A 21 -52.46 18.42 31.86
N LEU A 22 -52.44 17.84 33.07
CA LEU A 22 -51.42 16.87 33.49
C LEU A 22 -51.46 15.60 32.64
N ARG A 23 -52.66 15.06 32.36
CA ARG A 23 -52.81 13.87 31.49
C ARG A 23 -52.35 14.15 30.06
N ARG A 24 -52.70 15.30 29.48
CA ARG A 24 -52.22 15.70 28.15
C ARG A 24 -50.70 15.83 28.13
N THR A 25 -50.13 16.50 29.12
CA THR A 25 -48.67 16.70 29.21
C THR A 25 -47.94 15.38 29.33
N ARG A 26 -48.47 14.42 30.12
CA ARG A 26 -47.90 13.07 30.23
C ARG A 26 -47.97 12.28 28.93
N ARG A 27 -49.08 12.38 28.18
CA ARG A 27 -49.22 11.72 26.86
C ARG A 27 -48.27 12.33 25.83
N ILE A 28 -48.19 13.65 25.76
CA ILE A 28 -47.26 14.31 24.84
C ILE A 28 -45.81 13.94 25.17
N GLN A 29 -45.47 13.82 26.46
CA GLN A 29 -44.13 13.37 26.85
C GLN A 29 -43.86 11.92 26.43
N SER A 30 -44.82 11.00 26.55
CA SER A 30 -44.61 9.62 26.08
C SER A 30 -44.40 9.56 24.56
N ASP A 31 -45.19 10.30 23.80
CA ASP A 31 -45.11 10.30 22.33
C ASP A 31 -43.79 10.93 21.84
N VAL A 32 -43.36 12.00 22.50
CA VAL A 32 -42.06 12.65 22.23
C VAL A 32 -40.89 11.73 22.61
N ASP A 33 -40.99 11.00 23.71
CA ASP A 33 -39.95 10.07 24.13
C ASP A 33 -39.82 8.90 23.15
N GLU A 34 -40.93 8.38 22.63
CA GLU A 34 -40.93 7.32 21.63
C GLU A 34 -40.30 7.80 20.31
N ALA A 35 -40.73 8.96 19.79
CA ALA A 35 -40.12 9.56 18.61
C ALA A 35 -38.62 9.86 18.80
N ARG A 36 -38.22 10.31 20.00
CA ARG A 36 -36.81 10.50 20.35
C ARG A 36 -36.03 9.20 20.38
N ARG A 37 -36.61 8.10 20.85
CA ARG A 37 -35.95 6.78 20.87
C ARG A 37 -35.70 6.29 19.46
N GLU A 38 -36.70 6.37 18.59
CA GLU A 38 -36.56 5.98 17.18
C GLU A 38 -35.45 6.78 16.49
N THR A 39 -35.47 8.10 16.65
CA THR A 39 -34.44 8.98 16.10
C THR A 39 -33.04 8.63 16.62
N ARG A 40 -32.91 8.35 17.93
CA ARG A 40 -31.62 7.93 18.52
C ARG A 40 -31.13 6.60 17.96
N MET A 41 -32.03 5.63 17.75
CA MET A 41 -31.67 4.34 17.16
C MET A 41 -31.15 4.51 15.74
N LEU A 42 -31.86 5.29 14.91
CA LEU A 42 -31.43 5.64 13.55
C LEU A 42 -30.06 6.32 13.54
N VAL A 43 -29.87 7.34 14.38
CA VAL A 43 -28.58 8.06 14.47
C VAL A 43 -27.45 7.12 14.90
N ASN A 44 -27.70 6.23 15.86
CA ASN A 44 -26.69 5.26 16.31
C ASN A 44 -26.36 4.24 15.21
N ALA A 45 -27.36 3.75 14.47
CA ALA A 45 -27.15 2.85 13.34
C ALA A 45 -26.31 3.51 12.25
N LEU A 46 -26.66 4.74 11.86
CA LEU A 46 -25.90 5.52 10.86
C LEU A 46 -24.45 5.77 11.33
N ARG A 47 -24.26 6.13 12.61
CA ARG A 47 -22.92 6.29 13.18
C ARG A 47 -22.11 5.00 13.08
N ASN A 48 -22.70 3.87 13.43
CA ASN A 48 -22.03 2.58 13.34
C ASN A 48 -21.64 2.24 11.90
N GLU A 49 -22.54 2.48 10.94
CA GLU A 49 -22.25 2.30 9.51
C GLU A 49 -21.11 3.22 9.03
N THR A 50 -21.15 4.51 9.37
CA THR A 50 -20.06 5.45 9.02
C THR A 50 -18.72 5.06 9.64
N HIS A 51 -18.72 4.53 10.88
CA HIS A 51 -17.50 4.03 11.51
C HIS A 51 -16.96 2.79 10.81
N ALA A 52 -17.84 1.85 10.43
CA ALA A 52 -17.45 0.66 9.68
C ALA A 52 -16.93 1.01 8.27
N MET A 53 -17.59 1.96 7.59
CA MET A 53 -17.12 2.46 6.30
C MET A 53 -15.78 3.21 6.42
N GLY A 54 -15.62 4.05 7.45
CA GLY A 54 -14.39 4.80 7.70
C GLY A 54 -13.20 3.88 7.98
N SER A 55 -13.39 2.86 8.82
CA SER A 55 -12.34 1.87 9.10
C SER A 55 -12.02 1.01 7.87
N GLY A 56 -13.03 0.64 7.08
CA GLY A 56 -12.85 -0.05 5.80
C GLY A 56 -12.06 0.78 4.79
N ALA A 57 -12.39 2.06 4.63
CA ALA A 57 -11.70 2.98 3.72
C ALA A 57 -10.24 3.18 4.10
N ILE A 58 -9.93 3.31 5.40
CA ILE A 58 -8.55 3.39 5.90
C ILE A 58 -7.79 2.10 5.58
N GLY A 59 -8.39 0.94 5.81
CA GLY A 59 -7.77 -0.35 5.49
C GLY A 59 -7.48 -0.54 4.00
N VAL A 60 -8.40 -0.11 3.14
CA VAL A 60 -8.18 -0.11 1.67
C VAL A 60 -7.05 0.85 1.29
N GLY A 61 -7.01 2.06 1.87
CA GLY A 61 -5.94 3.02 1.62
C GLY A 61 -4.55 2.49 2.00
N GLN A 62 -4.43 1.84 3.17
CA GLN A 62 -3.17 1.22 3.60
C GLN A 62 -2.71 0.12 2.64
N ARG A 63 -3.63 -0.73 2.18
CA ARG A 63 -3.33 -1.77 1.19
C ARG A 63 -2.94 -1.19 -0.16
N LEU A 64 -3.56 -0.08 -0.57
CA LEU A 64 -3.22 0.60 -1.82
C LEU A 64 -1.76 1.12 -1.78
N VAL A 65 -1.37 1.76 -0.68
CA VAL A 65 0.02 2.24 -0.46
C VAL A 65 1.01 1.06 -0.47
N GLU A 66 0.65 -0.07 0.14
CA GLU A 66 1.51 -1.26 0.11
C GLU A 66 1.67 -1.83 -1.30
N VAL A 67 0.59 -1.90 -2.07
CA VAL A 67 0.61 -2.35 -3.47
C VAL A 67 1.43 -1.39 -4.34
N GLU A 68 1.25 -0.09 -4.17
CA GLU A 68 2.04 0.93 -4.88
C GLU A 68 3.54 0.78 -4.60
N LYS A 69 3.91 0.57 -3.33
CA LYS A 69 5.31 0.32 -2.96
C LYS A 69 5.87 -0.92 -3.64
N ARG A 70 5.13 -2.04 -3.63
CA ARG A 70 5.55 -3.28 -4.31
C ARG A 70 5.63 -3.12 -5.82
N LEU A 71 4.74 -2.33 -6.41
CA LEU A 71 4.75 -2.02 -7.82
C LEU A 71 6.00 -1.22 -8.18
N ASN A 72 6.30 -0.14 -7.45
CA ASN A 72 7.50 0.66 -7.68
C ASN A 72 8.79 -0.17 -7.56
N GLN A 73 8.89 -1.05 -6.56
CA GLN A 73 10.03 -1.97 -6.44
C GLN A 73 10.15 -2.93 -7.62
N THR A 74 9.02 -3.39 -8.16
CA THR A 74 9.02 -4.26 -9.35
C THR A 74 9.45 -3.49 -10.59
N VAL A 75 8.97 -2.25 -10.75
CA VAL A 75 9.37 -1.37 -11.85
C VAL A 75 10.86 -1.06 -11.80
N GLU A 76 11.40 -0.73 -10.63
CA GLU A 76 12.84 -0.48 -10.46
C GLU A 76 13.67 -1.71 -10.85
N ARG A 77 13.28 -2.92 -10.40
CA ARG A 77 13.97 -4.16 -10.79
C ARG A 77 13.86 -4.44 -12.27
N GLN A 78 12.70 -4.17 -12.88
CA GLN A 78 12.50 -4.34 -14.31
C GLN A 78 13.43 -3.41 -15.10
N GLN A 79 13.55 -2.15 -14.68
CA GLN A 79 14.48 -1.20 -15.28
C GLN A 79 15.94 -1.64 -15.11
N GLU A 80 16.32 -2.22 -13.97
CA GLU A 80 17.66 -2.77 -13.76
C GLU A 80 17.95 -3.95 -14.71
N ILE A 81 16.95 -4.80 -14.95
CA ILE A 81 17.06 -5.92 -15.90
C ILE A 81 17.16 -5.39 -17.34
N GLU A 82 16.35 -4.40 -17.71
CA GLU A 82 16.38 -3.79 -19.04
C GLU A 82 17.70 -3.06 -19.33
N GLN A 83 18.31 -2.47 -18.30
CA GLN A 83 19.62 -1.80 -18.41
C GLN A 83 20.80 -2.77 -18.41
N ARG A 84 20.62 -4.01 -17.95
CA ARG A 84 21.66 -5.05 -18.06
C ARG A 84 21.70 -5.54 -19.50
N ASP A 85 22.80 -5.20 -20.19
CA ASP A 85 23.11 -5.78 -21.49
C ASP A 85 23.25 -7.32 -21.36
N PRO A 86 22.35 -8.11 -21.96
CA PRO A 86 22.42 -9.57 -21.91
C PRO A 86 23.73 -10.13 -22.50
N GLY A 87 24.39 -9.39 -23.39
CA GLY A 87 25.67 -9.77 -23.99
C GLY A 87 26.88 -9.62 -23.07
N ALA A 88 26.79 -8.79 -22.02
CA ALA A 88 27.92 -8.50 -21.13
C ALA A 88 28.19 -9.62 -20.11
N LEU A 89 27.17 -10.40 -19.72
CA LEU A 89 27.34 -11.52 -18.76
C LEU A 89 28.17 -12.68 -19.36
N PRO A 90 27.84 -13.19 -20.56
CA PRO A 90 28.64 -14.20 -21.25
C PRO A 90 30.09 -13.74 -21.48
N TYR A 91 30.29 -12.45 -21.80
CA TYR A 91 31.62 -11.89 -22.04
C TYR A 91 32.47 -11.83 -20.76
N ASN A 92 31.93 -11.30 -19.66
CA ASN A 92 32.64 -11.25 -18.37
C ASN A 92 33.01 -12.66 -17.86
N TYR A 93 32.12 -13.64 -18.07
CA TYR A 93 32.39 -15.03 -17.73
C TYR A 93 33.48 -15.65 -18.63
N ALA A 94 33.45 -15.35 -19.93
CA ALA A 94 34.46 -15.82 -20.89
C ALA A 94 35.85 -15.25 -20.60
N VAL A 95 35.97 -13.95 -20.28
CA VAL A 95 37.25 -13.33 -19.89
C VAL A 95 37.86 -14.04 -18.68
N ARG A 96 37.06 -14.32 -17.65
CA ARG A 96 37.53 -15.02 -16.44
C ARG A 96 37.96 -16.47 -16.72
N LEU A 97 37.31 -17.14 -17.67
CA LEU A 97 37.72 -18.47 -18.14
C LEU A 97 39.07 -18.42 -18.87
N VAL A 98 39.30 -17.42 -19.72
CA VAL A 98 40.60 -17.22 -20.38
C VAL A 98 41.70 -16.88 -19.38
N GLU A 99 41.42 -16.09 -18.34
CA GLU A 99 42.37 -15.83 -17.23
C GLU A 99 42.79 -17.12 -16.51
N MET A 100 41.91 -18.11 -16.44
CA MET A 100 42.19 -19.44 -15.89
C MET A 100 42.84 -20.40 -16.92
N GLY A 101 43.13 -19.92 -18.14
CA GLY A 101 43.78 -20.69 -19.21
C GLY A 101 42.84 -21.55 -20.04
N ALA A 102 41.53 -21.29 -20.03
CA ALA A 102 40.58 -22.00 -20.87
C ALA A 102 40.83 -21.74 -22.37
N SER A 103 40.60 -22.76 -23.20
CA SER A 103 40.76 -22.64 -24.65
C SER A 103 39.55 -21.97 -25.31
N SER A 104 39.71 -21.48 -26.54
CA SER A 104 38.59 -20.94 -27.34
C SER A 104 37.45 -21.95 -27.52
N ASP A 105 37.76 -23.25 -27.56
CA ASP A 105 36.77 -24.33 -27.63
C ASP A 105 35.92 -24.44 -26.35
N ASP A 106 36.56 -24.21 -25.19
CA ASP A 106 35.89 -24.20 -23.89
C ASP A 106 34.99 -22.98 -23.73
N LEU A 107 35.39 -21.84 -24.30
CA LEU A 107 34.56 -20.63 -24.33
C LEU A 107 33.29 -20.85 -25.18
N VAL A 108 33.41 -21.48 -26.36
CA VAL A 108 32.26 -21.80 -27.21
C VAL A 108 31.30 -22.76 -26.49
N LYS A 109 31.82 -23.81 -25.85
CA LYS A 109 30.98 -24.81 -25.15
C LYS A 109 30.34 -24.27 -23.87
N ASN A 110 31.07 -23.51 -23.06
CA ASN A 110 30.63 -23.12 -21.73
C ASN A 110 29.97 -21.74 -21.68
N CYS A 111 30.24 -20.86 -22.65
CA CYS A 111 29.69 -19.49 -22.70
C CYS A 111 28.72 -19.28 -23.87
N GLY A 112 28.58 -20.23 -24.80
CA GLY A 112 27.67 -20.14 -25.94
C GLY A 112 28.09 -19.11 -27.01
N LEU A 113 29.35 -18.69 -26.99
CA LEU A 113 29.92 -17.71 -27.93
C LEU A 113 30.09 -18.30 -29.33
N ALA A 114 30.00 -17.46 -30.36
CA ALA A 114 30.42 -17.87 -31.70
C ALA A 114 31.95 -18.13 -31.70
N ARG A 115 32.42 -19.06 -32.53
CA ARG A 115 33.86 -19.40 -32.59
C ARG A 115 34.75 -18.19 -32.86
N ALA A 116 34.33 -17.32 -33.78
CA ALA A 116 35.05 -16.09 -34.09
C ALA A 116 35.11 -15.12 -32.89
N GLU A 117 34.07 -15.07 -32.05
CA GLU A 117 34.05 -14.23 -30.84
C GLU A 117 34.96 -14.78 -29.75
N ALA A 118 34.96 -16.11 -29.54
CA ALA A 118 35.84 -16.76 -28.56
C ALA A 118 37.33 -16.60 -28.93
N GLU A 119 37.66 -16.72 -30.21
CA GLU A 119 39.01 -16.48 -30.72
C GLU A 119 39.43 -15.01 -30.54
N LEU A 120 38.53 -14.06 -30.85
CA LEU A 120 38.79 -12.63 -30.64
C LEU A 120 39.08 -12.30 -29.17
N ILE A 121 38.28 -12.82 -28.22
CA ILE A 121 38.48 -12.59 -26.78
C ILE A 121 39.84 -13.13 -26.33
N THR A 122 40.20 -14.32 -26.78
CA THR A 122 41.48 -14.96 -26.42
C THR A 122 42.66 -14.15 -26.96
N LEU A 123 42.55 -13.64 -28.19
CA LEU A 123 43.57 -12.80 -28.82
C LEU A 123 43.72 -11.44 -28.13
N VAL A 124 42.60 -10.74 -27.89
CA VAL A 124 42.60 -9.43 -27.21
C VAL A 124 43.16 -9.56 -25.79
N HIS A 125 42.78 -10.61 -25.04
CA HIS A 125 43.32 -10.84 -23.70
C HIS A 125 44.82 -11.11 -23.71
N ARG A 126 45.31 -11.86 -24.71
CA ARG A 126 46.74 -12.14 -24.89
C ARG A 126 47.52 -10.86 -25.18
N GLU A 127 46.98 -9.98 -26.04
CA GLU A 127 47.59 -8.70 -26.39
C GLU A 127 47.65 -7.78 -25.16
N VAL A 128 46.55 -7.65 -24.42
CA VAL A 128 46.47 -6.81 -23.21
C VAL A 128 47.44 -7.29 -22.12
N ARG A 129 47.61 -8.62 -21.96
CA ARG A 129 48.63 -9.16 -21.03
C ARG A 129 50.06 -9.00 -21.55
N GLY A 130 50.28 -9.14 -22.86
CA GLY A 130 51.58 -8.90 -23.49
C GLY A 130 52.06 -7.47 -23.27
N VAL A 131 51.15 -6.49 -23.39
CA VAL A 131 51.43 -5.07 -23.10
C VAL A 131 51.79 -4.85 -21.62
N SER A 132 51.16 -5.58 -20.68
CA SER A 132 51.49 -5.48 -19.24
C SER A 132 52.84 -6.08 -18.85
N GLU A 133 53.35 -7.05 -19.64
CA GLU A 133 54.69 -7.63 -19.45
C GLU A 133 55.79 -6.76 -20.07
N GLU A 134 55.50 -6.04 -21.15
CA GLU A 134 56.41 -5.08 -21.79
C GLU A 134 56.62 -3.80 -20.95
N GLU A 135 55.56 -3.22 -20.35
CA GLU A 135 55.69 -2.08 -19.44
C GLU A 135 56.52 -2.40 -18.18
N HIS A 136 56.51 -3.66 -17.73
CA HIS A 136 57.32 -4.10 -16.59
C HIS A 136 58.81 -4.25 -16.94
N TYR A 137 59.16 -4.53 -18.19
CA TYR A 137 60.57 -4.61 -18.63
C TYR A 137 61.18 -3.22 -18.88
N GLU A 138 60.38 -2.24 -19.33
CA GLU A 138 60.84 -0.87 -19.54
C GLU A 138 61.01 -0.09 -18.22
N ALA A 139 60.23 -0.40 -17.18
CA ALA A 139 60.33 0.22 -15.85
C ALA A 139 61.49 -0.30 -14.97
N VAL A 140 62.01 -1.50 -15.25
CA VAL A 140 63.13 -2.13 -14.49
C VAL A 140 64.48 -1.91 -15.20
N GLY A 141 64.47 -1.42 -16.44
CA GLY A 141 65.65 -1.13 -17.25
C GLY A 141 66.15 0.32 -17.22
N ALA A 142 65.57 1.20 -16.38
CA ALA A 142 65.96 2.61 -16.23
C ALA A 142 66.66 2.89 -14.89
#